data_AF-A0A6A4DPW8-F1
#
_entry.id   AF-A0A6A4DPW8-F1
#
_cell.length_a   1.000
_cell.length_b   1.000
_cell.length_c   1.000
_cell.angle_alpha   90.00
_cell.angle_beta   90.00
_cell.angle_gamma   90.00
#
_symmetry.space_group_name_H-M   'P 1'
#
loop_
_entity.id
_entity.type
_entity.pdbx_description
1 polymer ?
#
loop_
_entity_poly.entity_id
_entity_poly.type
_entity_poly.pdbx_seq_one_letter_code
_entity_poly.pdbx_strand_id
1 'polypeptide(L)'
;MFSSWRRSKSSLRADAAEAERAMLREKLQAMQFTNASATQSTETTTRSKSASSIRADAAEAELAKLRSQMQAKHKKKFLKFSCKIGWCTHEGTCDSVDADLELLKKRLTAMELEMEQLQRFSEIRNEMELNIAKVEKEIRSKYGILNALELVIVMDCTNSMSSWILLAKSAILSIINNVRLDHPRAKIRIGVVAYRDFCDGDKRLQTQTLTSDAKVVQNFISSLRAFGGGDDPEDIPGGLAAALAMPFQAEAKRIVLVTDAPCHGRKFHDTSDKEEYRSEIEQSPDICAQMREMASRGIDFTIIEVYPTNTAKMVVILHKEFNCVKSHDGFKREFQSVSLDNADDAARFESVVSSSASSSISTCKQRSSMEVVGREYGATRRPTARLSHVAEGDEEEEEALGEEAVVAPPTVKTLN
;
A
#
# COMPACT_ATOMS: atom_id res chain seq x y z
N MET A 1 -31.62 -23.84 -46.23
CA MET A 1 -30.51 -24.06 -45.26
C MET A 1 -30.62 -23.01 -44.17
N PHE A 2 -31.21 -23.33 -43.02
CA PHE A 2 -31.07 -22.53 -41.79
C PHE A 2 -31.05 -23.53 -40.64
N SER A 3 -29.86 -23.93 -40.21
CA SER A 3 -29.64 -24.78 -39.05
C SER A 3 -29.66 -23.92 -37.79
N SER A 4 -30.66 -24.13 -36.94
CA SER A 4 -30.70 -23.52 -35.60
C SER A 4 -29.62 -24.18 -34.73
N TRP A 5 -28.56 -23.44 -34.41
CA TRP A 5 -27.56 -23.87 -33.43
C TRP A 5 -28.15 -23.77 -32.01
N ARG A 6 -28.41 -24.92 -31.36
CA ARG A 6 -28.71 -24.96 -29.93
C ARG A 6 -27.43 -24.66 -29.15
N ARG A 7 -27.42 -23.55 -28.41
CA ARG A 7 -26.35 -23.18 -27.49
C ARG A 7 -26.28 -24.21 -26.35
N SER A 8 -25.06 -24.60 -25.94
CA SER A 8 -24.85 -25.56 -24.85
C SER A 8 -25.24 -24.95 -23.50
N LYS A 9 -25.65 -25.80 -22.53
CA LYS A 9 -25.94 -25.38 -21.14
C LYS A 9 -24.75 -24.67 -20.46
N SER A 10 -23.52 -25.00 -20.85
CA SER A 10 -22.31 -24.34 -20.33
C SER A 10 -22.16 -22.91 -20.84
N SER A 11 -22.47 -22.64 -22.11
CA SER A 11 -22.44 -21.27 -22.64
C SER A 11 -23.52 -20.37 -22.00
N LEU A 12 -24.70 -20.92 -21.71
CA LEU A 12 -25.77 -20.19 -21.02
C LEU A 12 -25.40 -19.86 -19.57
N ARG A 13 -24.64 -20.73 -18.88
CA ARG A 13 -24.12 -20.45 -17.53
C ARG A 13 -23.02 -19.40 -17.55
N ALA A 14 -22.15 -19.40 -18.56
CA ALA A 14 -21.12 -18.39 -18.73
C ALA A 14 -21.72 -17.00 -19.00
N ASP A 15 -22.71 -16.91 -19.89
CA ASP A 15 -23.43 -15.65 -20.16
C ASP A 15 -24.16 -15.13 -18.91
N ALA A 16 -24.78 -16.03 -18.12
CA ALA A 16 -25.45 -15.64 -16.88
C ALA A 16 -24.46 -15.09 -15.81
N ALA A 17 -23.30 -15.73 -15.66
CA ALA A 17 -22.24 -15.26 -14.78
C ALA A 17 -21.65 -13.91 -15.23
N GLU A 18 -21.55 -13.69 -16.55
CA GLU A 18 -21.09 -12.43 -17.11
C GLU A 18 -22.12 -11.30 -16.92
N ALA A 19 -23.41 -11.60 -17.05
CA ALA A 19 -24.50 -10.66 -16.75
C ALA A 19 -24.55 -10.30 -15.26
N GLU A 20 -24.33 -11.25 -14.36
CA GLU A 20 -24.26 -11.01 -12.91
C GLU A 20 -23.05 -10.13 -12.54
N ARG A 21 -21.89 -10.39 -13.15
CA ARG A 21 -20.69 -9.53 -13.00
C ARG A 21 -20.90 -8.12 -13.54
N ALA A 22 -21.65 -7.96 -14.63
CA ALA A 22 -22.01 -6.65 -15.17
C ALA A 22 -22.91 -5.87 -14.20
N MET A 23 -23.95 -6.50 -13.64
CA MET A 23 -24.80 -5.89 -12.62
C MET A 23 -24.04 -5.51 -11.35
N LEU A 24 -23.09 -6.33 -10.91
CA LEU A 24 -22.24 -6.03 -9.76
C LEU A 24 -21.31 -4.83 -10.03
N ARG A 25 -20.77 -4.70 -11.25
CA ARG A 25 -19.97 -3.53 -11.65
C ARG A 25 -20.79 -2.26 -11.68
N GLU A 26 -22.02 -2.31 -12.17
CA GLU A 26 -22.93 -1.17 -12.20
C GLU A 26 -23.33 -0.74 -10.78
N LYS A 27 -23.65 -1.69 -9.89
CA LYS A 27 -23.90 -1.41 -8.46
C LYS A 27 -22.68 -0.80 -7.76
N LEU A 28 -21.47 -1.26 -8.08
CA LEU A 28 -20.22 -0.68 -7.56
C LEU A 28 -19.98 0.73 -8.07
N GLN A 29 -20.25 1.01 -9.35
CA GLN A 29 -20.17 2.37 -9.90
C GLN A 29 -21.22 3.32 -9.30
N ALA A 30 -22.43 2.83 -9.06
CA ALA A 30 -23.48 3.59 -8.39
C ALA A 30 -23.09 3.96 -6.94
N MET A 31 -22.51 3.01 -6.19
CA MET A 31 -21.97 3.29 -4.84
C MET A 31 -20.76 4.25 -4.85
N GLN A 32 -19.96 4.24 -5.93
CA GLN A 32 -18.84 5.17 -6.09
C GLN A 32 -19.32 6.60 -6.39
N PHE A 33 -20.40 6.78 -7.17
CA PHE A 33 -21.00 8.09 -7.43
C PHE A 33 -21.68 8.70 -6.20
N THR A 34 -22.32 7.88 -5.36
CA THR A 34 -22.90 8.36 -4.09
C THR A 34 -21.82 8.82 -3.11
N ASN A 35 -20.65 8.15 -3.09
CA ASN A 35 -19.53 8.54 -2.24
C ASN A 35 -18.76 9.75 -2.79
N ALA A 36 -18.68 9.93 -4.12
CA ALA A 36 -18.03 11.08 -4.73
C ALA A 36 -18.84 12.38 -4.54
N SER A 37 -20.18 12.30 -4.61
CA SER A 37 -21.06 13.45 -4.34
C SER A 37 -21.00 13.89 -2.86
N ALA A 38 -20.73 12.96 -1.94
CA ALA A 38 -20.54 13.26 -0.52
C ALA A 38 -19.19 13.94 -0.18
N THR A 39 -18.25 14.03 -1.14
CA THR A 39 -16.91 14.61 -0.90
C THR A 39 -16.72 16.06 -1.35
N GLN A 40 -17.79 16.75 -1.80
CA GLN A 40 -17.73 18.16 -2.22
C GLN A 40 -18.70 19.12 -1.50
N SER A 41 -19.29 18.71 -0.38
CA SER A 41 -19.96 19.64 0.55
C SER A 41 -19.20 19.71 1.87
N THR A 42 -18.27 20.65 1.97
CA THR A 42 -17.87 21.23 3.26
C THR A 42 -19.02 22.09 3.78
N GLU A 43 -20.09 21.43 4.20
CA GLU A 43 -21.10 21.99 5.09
C GLU A 43 -21.02 21.22 6.40
N THR A 44 -20.96 21.96 7.49
CA THR A 44 -21.00 21.50 8.88
C THR A 44 -22.25 20.65 9.10
N THR A 45 -22.20 19.38 8.71
CA THR A 45 -23.31 18.45 8.88
C THR A 45 -23.25 17.97 10.32
N THR A 46 -24.13 18.52 11.16
CA THR A 46 -24.46 17.92 12.44
C THR A 46 -24.87 16.46 12.18
N ARG A 47 -23.98 15.52 12.54
CA ARG A 47 -24.19 14.08 12.40
C ARG A 47 -25.56 13.73 13.00
N SER A 48 -26.48 13.21 12.18
CA SER A 48 -27.83 12.85 12.64
C SER A 48 -27.73 11.82 13.77
N LYS A 49 -28.50 12.03 14.84
CA LYS A 49 -28.53 11.12 16.00
C LYS A 49 -28.88 9.71 15.51
N SER A 50 -28.11 8.71 15.95
CA SER A 50 -28.40 7.31 15.62
C SER A 50 -29.75 6.88 16.19
N ALA A 51 -30.44 5.92 15.56
CA ALA A 51 -31.75 5.45 16.01
C ALA A 51 -31.77 4.98 17.48
N SER A 52 -30.64 4.48 18.01
CA SER A 52 -30.52 4.12 19.43
C SER A 52 -30.32 5.34 20.34
N SER A 53 -29.67 6.41 19.87
CA SER A 53 -29.60 7.68 20.61
C SER A 53 -30.98 8.30 20.73
N ILE A 54 -31.80 8.24 19.68
CA ILE A 54 -33.18 8.73 19.71
C ILE A 54 -34.02 7.92 20.70
N ARG A 55 -33.85 6.58 20.74
CA ARG A 55 -34.52 5.71 21.72
C ARG A 55 -34.06 5.98 23.15
N ALA A 56 -32.77 6.24 23.37
CA ALA A 56 -32.24 6.59 24.68
C ALA A 56 -32.83 7.92 25.19
N ASP A 57 -32.86 8.97 24.35
CA ASP A 57 -33.46 10.26 24.69
C ASP A 57 -34.96 10.12 25.02
N ALA A 58 -35.69 9.29 24.26
CA ALA A 58 -37.11 9.02 24.50
C ALA A 58 -37.35 8.24 25.81
N ALA A 59 -36.52 7.22 26.08
CA ALA A 59 -36.57 6.46 27.33
C ALA A 59 -36.25 7.36 28.54
N GLU A 60 -35.26 8.24 28.44
CA GLU A 60 -34.89 9.18 29.51
C GLU A 60 -36.03 10.17 29.81
N ALA A 61 -36.71 10.67 28.78
CA ALA A 61 -37.88 11.53 28.93
C ALA A 61 -39.08 10.81 29.58
N GLU A 62 -39.36 9.55 29.21
CA GLU A 62 -40.41 8.76 29.85
C GLU A 62 -40.06 8.44 31.31
N LEU A 63 -38.77 8.20 31.62
CA LEU A 63 -38.32 7.88 32.97
C LEU A 63 -38.45 9.10 33.90
N ALA A 64 -38.12 10.30 33.40
CA ALA A 64 -38.37 11.56 34.09
C ALA A 64 -39.86 11.78 34.39
N LYS A 65 -40.74 11.44 33.43
CA LYS A 65 -42.19 11.51 33.62
C LYS A 65 -42.67 10.54 34.70
N LEU A 66 -42.23 9.29 34.69
CA LEU A 66 -42.60 8.30 35.71
C LEU A 66 -42.11 8.69 37.11
N ARG A 67 -40.88 9.22 37.24
CA ARG A 67 -40.34 9.74 38.50
C ARG A 67 -41.20 10.88 39.06
N SER A 68 -41.62 11.82 38.20
CA SER A 68 -42.51 12.92 38.61
C SER A 68 -43.89 12.42 39.08
N GLN A 69 -44.46 11.42 38.39
CA GLN A 69 -45.73 10.82 38.77
C GLN A 69 -45.64 10.07 40.10
N MET A 70 -44.53 9.36 40.35
CA MET A 70 -44.24 8.74 41.64
C MET A 70 -44.17 9.77 42.77
N GLN A 71 -43.45 10.88 42.58
CA GLN A 71 -43.35 11.95 43.58
C GLN A 71 -44.72 12.59 43.87
N ALA A 72 -45.53 12.82 42.83
CA ALA A 72 -46.89 13.35 42.97
C ALA A 72 -47.83 12.38 43.70
N LYS A 73 -47.77 11.07 43.40
CA LYS A 73 -48.54 10.03 44.12
C LYS A 73 -48.07 9.85 45.56
N HIS A 74 -46.76 9.96 45.84
CA HIS A 74 -46.23 9.96 47.21
C HIS A 74 -46.71 11.18 48.01
N LYS A 75 -46.71 12.38 47.42
CA LYS A 75 -47.31 13.59 48.04
C LYS A 75 -48.79 13.40 48.32
N LYS A 76 -49.56 12.82 47.39
CA LYS A 76 -50.98 12.50 47.59
C LYS A 76 -51.18 11.44 48.69
N LYS A 77 -50.35 10.39 48.77
CA LYS A 77 -50.40 9.38 49.84
C LYS A 77 -50.08 10.00 51.21
N PHE A 78 -49.12 10.93 51.27
CA PHE A 78 -48.78 11.69 52.47
C PHE A 78 -49.91 12.63 52.91
N LEU A 79 -50.53 13.37 51.97
CA LEU A 79 -51.72 14.19 52.25
C LEU A 79 -52.93 13.33 52.69
N LYS A 80 -53.06 12.11 52.17
CA LYS A 80 -54.12 11.16 52.58
C LYS A 80 -53.86 10.59 53.99
N PHE A 81 -52.59 10.35 54.34
CA PHE A 81 -52.18 9.96 55.69
C PHE A 81 -52.46 11.08 56.70
N SER A 82 -52.16 12.35 56.38
CA SER A 82 -52.55 13.50 57.21
C SER A 82 -54.07 13.69 57.29
N CYS A 83 -54.83 13.33 56.24
CA CYS A 83 -56.29 13.31 56.26
C CYS A 83 -56.86 12.24 57.21
N LYS A 84 -56.19 11.08 57.32
CA LYS A 84 -56.56 10.00 58.25
C LYS A 84 -56.29 10.30 59.72
N ILE A 85 -55.41 11.26 60.02
CA ILE A 85 -55.05 11.73 61.38
C ILE A 85 -55.87 12.98 61.78
N GLY A 86 -56.85 13.39 60.95
CA GLY A 86 -57.83 14.44 61.30
C GLY A 86 -57.43 15.88 60.90
N TRP A 87 -56.49 16.06 59.98
CA TRP A 87 -55.99 17.39 59.54
C TRP A 87 -56.46 17.80 58.14
N CYS A 88 -57.71 17.53 57.77
CA CYS A 88 -58.18 17.64 56.38
C CYS A 88 -59.65 18.10 56.32
N THR A 89 -59.91 19.20 55.60
CA THR A 89 -61.22 19.88 55.51
C THR A 89 -61.90 19.72 54.14
N HIS A 90 -61.68 18.62 53.42
CA HIS A 90 -62.22 18.45 52.06
C HIS A 90 -63.20 17.27 51.93
N GLU A 91 -64.42 17.57 51.47
CA GLU A 91 -65.53 16.63 51.19
C GLU A 91 -65.36 15.92 49.83
N GLY A 92 -64.58 14.84 49.77
CA GLY A 92 -64.50 14.00 48.56
C GLY A 92 -63.99 12.58 48.82
N THR A 93 -64.54 11.60 48.11
CA THR A 93 -64.26 10.16 48.28
C THR A 93 -62.81 9.82 47.98
N CYS A 94 -62.23 9.00 48.85
CA CYS A 94 -60.80 8.75 48.90
C CYS A 94 -60.50 7.31 48.47
N ASP A 95 -60.62 7.03 47.17
CA ASP A 95 -60.48 5.67 46.60
C ASP A 95 -59.02 5.15 46.51
N SER A 96 -58.92 3.83 46.36
CA SER A 96 -57.76 2.93 46.56
C SER A 96 -56.58 3.21 45.61
N VAL A 97 -55.42 3.52 46.20
CA VAL A 97 -54.20 4.00 45.49
C VAL A 97 -53.09 2.94 45.42
N ASP A 98 -53.23 1.79 46.12
CA ASP A 98 -52.10 0.89 46.38
C ASP A 98 -51.74 -0.05 45.22
N ALA A 99 -52.72 -0.61 44.47
CA ALA A 99 -52.43 -1.45 43.29
C ALA A 99 -51.73 -0.66 42.16
N ASP A 100 -52.11 0.60 42.05
CA ASP A 100 -51.67 1.57 41.05
C ASP A 100 -50.25 2.11 41.29
N LEU A 101 -49.74 1.96 42.52
CA LEU A 101 -48.40 2.37 42.94
C LEU A 101 -47.38 1.23 42.74
N GLU A 102 -47.77 0.00 43.03
CA GLU A 102 -47.01 -1.22 42.73
C GLU A 102 -46.70 -1.36 41.22
N LEU A 103 -47.71 -1.14 40.37
CA LEU A 103 -47.55 -1.16 38.92
C LEU A 103 -46.56 -0.09 38.42
N LEU A 104 -46.61 1.11 39.01
CA LEU A 104 -45.73 2.22 38.66
C LEU A 104 -44.28 1.96 39.08
N LYS A 105 -44.06 1.35 40.26
CA LYS A 105 -42.73 0.91 40.71
C LYS A 105 -42.13 -0.12 39.76
N LYS A 106 -42.88 -1.16 39.39
CA LYS A 106 -42.42 -2.20 38.45
C LYS A 106 -42.04 -1.62 37.08
N ARG A 107 -42.81 -0.66 36.58
CA ARG A 107 -42.53 0.04 35.32
C ARG A 107 -41.28 0.91 35.41
N LEU A 108 -41.10 1.61 36.53
CA LEU A 108 -39.91 2.43 36.77
C LEU A 108 -38.64 1.57 36.84
N THR A 109 -38.66 0.44 37.55
CA THR A 109 -37.51 -0.49 37.60
C THR A 109 -37.22 -1.14 36.26
N ALA A 110 -38.25 -1.47 35.47
CA ALA A 110 -38.07 -2.05 34.14
C ALA A 110 -37.41 -1.06 33.17
N MET A 111 -37.85 0.22 33.21
CA MET A 111 -37.23 1.28 32.41
C MET A 111 -35.81 1.62 32.88
N GLU A 112 -35.53 1.60 34.18
CA GLU A 112 -34.16 1.84 34.68
C GLU A 112 -33.19 0.77 34.18
N LEU A 113 -33.62 -0.50 34.15
CA LEU A 113 -32.84 -1.61 33.59
C LEU A 113 -32.64 -1.46 32.07
N GLU A 114 -33.68 -1.06 31.33
CA GLU A 114 -33.61 -0.84 29.89
C GLU A 114 -32.65 0.32 29.55
N MET A 115 -32.67 1.39 30.34
CA MET A 115 -31.72 2.50 30.20
C MET A 115 -30.28 2.08 30.46
N GLU A 116 -30.02 1.27 31.50
CA GLU A 116 -28.68 0.76 31.80
C GLU A 116 -28.16 -0.11 30.65
N GLN A 117 -29.01 -0.96 30.08
CA GLN A 117 -28.67 -1.74 28.89
C GLN A 117 -28.35 -0.84 27.69
N LEU A 118 -29.18 0.18 27.42
CA LEU A 118 -28.96 1.12 26.32
C LEU A 118 -27.66 1.92 26.49
N GLN A 119 -27.32 2.34 27.71
CA GLN A 119 -26.06 3.01 28.02
C GLN A 119 -24.88 2.08 27.72
N ARG A 120 -24.93 0.84 28.20
CA ARG A 120 -23.89 -0.16 27.94
C ARG A 120 -23.72 -0.47 26.45
N PHE A 121 -24.82 -0.59 25.69
CA PHE A 121 -24.76 -0.74 24.24
C PHE A 121 -24.16 0.49 23.54
N SER A 122 -24.38 1.69 24.08
CA SER A 122 -23.78 2.92 23.55
C SER A 122 -22.27 2.98 23.76
N GLU A 123 -21.78 2.55 24.93
CA GLU A 123 -20.35 2.48 25.25
C GLU A 123 -19.63 1.51 24.31
N ILE A 124 -20.17 0.29 24.17
CA ILE A 124 -19.63 -0.74 23.26
C ILE A 124 -19.59 -0.22 21.82
N ARG A 125 -20.64 0.50 21.38
CA ARG A 125 -20.65 1.07 20.02
C ARG A 125 -19.57 2.14 19.86
N ASN A 126 -19.43 3.06 20.82
CA ASN A 126 -18.42 4.11 20.75
C ASN A 126 -17.00 3.52 20.71
N GLU A 127 -16.74 2.50 21.53
CA GLU A 127 -15.47 1.77 21.51
C GLU A 127 -15.24 1.08 20.15
N MET A 128 -16.27 0.44 19.60
CA MET A 128 -16.18 -0.18 18.29
C MET A 128 -15.92 0.86 17.18
N GLU A 129 -16.58 2.03 17.21
CA GLU A 129 -16.34 3.12 16.26
C GLU A 129 -14.89 3.63 16.34
N LEU A 130 -14.34 3.78 17.54
CA LEU A 130 -12.94 4.18 17.73
C LEU A 130 -11.96 3.12 17.20
N ASN A 131 -12.25 1.84 17.46
CA ASN A 131 -11.43 0.74 16.97
C ASN A 131 -11.48 0.64 15.44
N ILE A 132 -12.66 0.80 14.82
CA ILE A 132 -12.82 0.85 13.36
C ILE A 132 -12.00 2.01 12.79
N ALA A 133 -12.12 3.23 13.33
CA ALA A 133 -11.35 4.37 12.87
C ALA A 133 -9.83 4.16 12.98
N LYS A 134 -9.37 3.48 14.04
CA LYS A 134 -7.96 3.12 14.24
C LYS A 134 -7.50 2.11 13.19
N VAL A 135 -8.27 1.05 12.96
CA VAL A 135 -7.99 0.02 11.95
C VAL A 135 -7.98 0.63 10.55
N GLU A 136 -8.94 1.49 10.21
CA GLU A 136 -8.98 2.20 8.94
C GLU A 136 -7.73 3.07 8.72
N LYS A 137 -7.28 3.79 9.75
CA LYS A 137 -6.07 4.61 9.68
C LYS A 137 -4.83 3.73 9.43
N GLU A 138 -4.74 2.60 10.11
CA GLU A 138 -3.62 1.66 9.95
C GLU A 138 -3.61 1.02 8.56
N ILE A 139 -4.77 0.55 8.08
CA ILE A 139 -4.93 -0.01 6.73
C ILE A 139 -4.55 1.04 5.69
N ARG A 140 -5.03 2.28 5.81
CA ARG A 140 -4.73 3.36 4.87
C ARG A 140 -3.25 3.71 4.85
N SER A 141 -2.60 3.73 6.02
CA SER A 141 -1.16 3.98 6.12
C SER A 141 -0.35 2.88 5.46
N LYS A 142 -0.65 1.61 5.76
CA LYS A 142 0.02 0.45 5.14
C LYS A 142 -0.22 0.44 3.63
N TYR A 143 -1.46 0.57 3.19
CA TYR A 143 -1.82 0.60 1.77
C TYR A 143 -1.17 1.77 1.01
N GLY A 144 -0.96 2.91 1.68
CA GLY A 144 -0.29 4.07 1.11
C GLY A 144 1.20 3.85 0.86
N ILE A 145 1.89 3.11 1.74
CA ILE A 145 3.31 2.74 1.57
C ILE A 145 3.46 1.67 0.49
N LEU A 146 2.53 0.71 0.45
CA LEU A 146 2.52 -0.40 -0.50
C LEU A 146 2.12 -0.01 -1.93
N ASN A 147 1.41 1.10 -2.09
CA ASN A 147 1.08 1.69 -3.39
C ASN A 147 1.87 2.97 -3.62
N ALA A 148 3.14 3.01 -3.21
CA ALA A 148 4.07 4.06 -3.58
C ALA A 148 5.26 3.45 -4.34
N LEU A 149 5.78 4.19 -5.31
CA LEU A 149 7.01 3.86 -6.03
C LEU A 149 7.97 5.04 -5.94
N GLU A 150 9.22 4.73 -5.63
CA GLU A 150 10.32 5.67 -5.69
C GLU A 150 11.33 5.24 -6.73
N LEU A 151 11.54 6.13 -7.70
CA LEU A 151 12.45 5.93 -8.81
C LEU A 151 13.54 7.00 -8.74
N VAL A 152 14.80 6.59 -8.63
CA VAL A 152 15.93 7.51 -8.73
C VAL A 152 16.72 7.20 -9.99
N ILE A 153 17.00 8.23 -10.77
CA ILE A 153 17.71 8.12 -12.04
C ILE A 153 19.07 8.75 -11.87
N VAL A 154 20.11 7.96 -12.08
CA VAL A 154 21.51 8.37 -12.01
C VAL A 154 22.02 8.38 -13.44
N MET A 155 22.30 9.56 -13.98
CA MET A 155 22.56 9.74 -15.40
C MET A 155 23.91 10.39 -15.61
N ASP A 156 24.71 9.75 -16.45
CA ASP A 156 25.93 10.32 -16.98
C ASP A 156 25.62 11.59 -17.80
N CYS A 157 26.28 12.69 -17.45
CA CYS A 157 26.17 13.99 -18.11
C CYS A 157 27.51 14.53 -18.59
N THR A 158 28.47 13.64 -18.87
CA THR A 158 29.78 13.95 -19.44
C THR A 158 29.64 14.30 -20.92
N ASN A 159 30.73 14.70 -21.57
CA ASN A 159 30.67 15.13 -22.96
C ASN A 159 30.40 13.98 -23.96
N SER A 160 30.80 12.74 -23.66
CA SER A 160 30.56 11.55 -24.51
C SER A 160 29.07 11.28 -24.70
N MET A 161 28.27 11.57 -23.66
CA MET A 161 26.81 11.45 -23.65
C MET A 161 26.07 12.51 -24.49
N SER A 162 26.76 13.45 -25.16
CA SER A 162 26.12 14.57 -25.89
C SER A 162 25.10 14.13 -26.93
N SER A 163 25.37 13.06 -27.68
CA SER A 163 24.44 12.52 -28.69
C SER A 163 23.24 11.79 -28.07
N TRP A 164 23.39 11.37 -26.81
CA TRP A 164 22.43 10.52 -26.10
C TRP A 164 21.58 11.29 -25.10
N ILE A 165 22.04 12.45 -24.62
CA ILE A 165 21.38 13.17 -23.54
C ILE A 165 19.94 13.58 -23.91
N LEU A 166 19.66 13.93 -25.17
CA LEU A 166 18.29 14.22 -25.60
C LEU A 166 17.39 12.98 -25.59
N LEU A 167 17.92 11.83 -26.04
CA LEU A 167 17.20 10.55 -26.03
C LEU A 167 16.97 10.08 -24.59
N ALA A 168 18.00 10.14 -23.73
CA ALA A 168 17.91 9.80 -22.32
C ALA A 168 16.87 10.67 -21.61
N LYS A 169 16.89 11.99 -21.82
CA LYS A 169 15.87 12.90 -21.27
C LYS A 169 14.47 12.51 -21.74
N SER A 170 14.26 12.32 -23.05
CA SER A 170 12.95 11.96 -23.60
C SER A 170 12.44 10.66 -22.99
N ALA A 171 13.31 9.66 -22.90
CA ALA A 171 12.94 8.36 -22.40
C ALA A 171 12.61 8.39 -20.90
N ILE A 172 13.37 9.15 -20.10
CA ILE A 172 13.05 9.41 -18.68
C ILE A 172 11.65 10.02 -18.55
N LEU A 173 11.30 11.01 -19.39
CA LEU A 173 9.98 11.62 -19.34
C LEU A 173 8.87 10.65 -19.74
N SER A 174 9.09 9.81 -20.75
CA SER A 174 8.17 8.75 -21.12
C SER A 174 7.95 7.76 -19.96
N ILE A 175 9.01 7.32 -19.29
CA ILE A 175 8.92 6.43 -18.12
C ILE A 175 8.03 7.04 -17.04
N ILE A 176 8.26 8.31 -16.71
CA ILE A 176 7.47 9.02 -15.70
C ILE A 176 5.98 9.03 -16.08
N ASN A 177 5.67 9.20 -17.35
CA ASN A 177 4.28 9.20 -17.84
C ASN A 177 3.68 7.79 -17.84
N ASN A 178 4.38 6.78 -18.36
CA ASN A 178 3.89 5.40 -18.46
C ASN A 178 3.62 4.80 -17.09
N VAL A 179 4.54 4.97 -16.14
CA VAL A 179 4.36 4.47 -14.76
C VAL A 179 3.13 5.09 -14.10
N ARG A 180 2.82 6.35 -14.40
CA ARG A 180 1.60 7.02 -13.90
C ARG A 180 0.34 6.50 -14.58
N LEU A 181 0.40 6.16 -15.86
CA LEU A 181 -0.73 5.59 -16.61
C LEU A 181 -1.03 4.16 -16.17
N ASP A 182 -0.01 3.32 -16.00
CA ASP A 182 -0.14 1.92 -15.57
C ASP A 182 -0.60 1.81 -14.11
N HIS A 183 -0.25 2.82 -13.29
CA HIS A 183 -0.52 2.82 -11.86
C HIS A 183 -1.16 4.14 -11.40
N PRO A 184 -2.40 4.45 -11.83
CA PRO A 184 -3.05 5.74 -11.56
C PRO A 184 -3.35 5.99 -10.08
N ARG A 185 -3.33 4.94 -9.27
CA ARG A 185 -3.54 5.00 -7.81
C ARG A 185 -2.23 4.98 -7.01
N ALA A 186 -1.09 4.82 -7.66
CA ALA A 186 0.20 4.77 -6.98
C ALA A 186 0.77 6.17 -6.75
N LYS A 187 1.36 6.41 -5.58
CA LYS A 187 2.13 7.62 -5.29
C LYS A 187 3.54 7.45 -5.84
N ILE A 188 3.86 8.14 -6.92
CA ILE A 188 5.17 8.05 -7.57
C ILE A 188 6.01 9.26 -7.17
N ARG A 189 7.21 9.04 -6.62
CA ARG A 189 8.21 10.08 -6.39
C ARG A 189 9.46 9.78 -7.23
N ILE A 190 9.96 10.79 -7.92
CA ILE A 190 11.13 10.65 -8.78
C ILE A 190 12.26 11.56 -8.28
N GLY A 191 13.47 11.03 -8.24
CA GLY A 191 14.70 11.75 -7.98
C GLY A 191 15.65 11.60 -9.17
N VAL A 192 16.52 12.57 -9.37
CA VAL A 192 17.50 12.57 -10.46
C VAL A 192 18.87 13.00 -9.94
N VAL A 193 19.90 12.27 -10.30
CA VAL A 193 21.30 12.61 -10.10
C VAL A 193 21.95 12.67 -11.47
N ALA A 194 22.48 13.83 -11.82
CA ALA A 194 23.37 14.00 -12.96
C ALA A 194 24.80 13.99 -12.43
N TYR A 195 25.60 12.99 -12.83
CA TYR A 195 27.00 12.89 -12.44
C TYR A 195 27.92 13.11 -13.64
N ARG A 196 29.18 13.45 -13.34
CA ARG A 196 30.29 13.62 -14.28
C ARG A 196 31.57 13.15 -13.60
N ASP A 197 32.72 13.75 -13.92
CA ASP A 197 34.01 13.34 -13.40
C ASP A 197 34.52 14.24 -12.26
N PHE A 198 35.59 13.82 -11.60
CA PHE A 198 36.25 14.52 -10.51
C PHE A 198 36.66 15.95 -10.86
N CYS A 199 37.08 16.21 -12.10
CA CYS A 199 37.55 17.54 -12.50
C CYS A 199 36.42 18.57 -12.77
N ASP A 200 35.16 18.15 -12.76
CA ASP A 200 34.00 19.00 -13.13
C ASP A 200 33.51 19.94 -12.02
N GLY A 201 34.27 20.04 -10.92
CA GLY A 201 34.05 20.99 -9.82
C GLY A 201 32.63 20.91 -9.25
N ASP A 202 31.98 22.07 -9.08
CA ASP A 202 30.63 22.17 -8.51
C ASP A 202 29.55 21.47 -9.34
N LYS A 203 29.84 21.18 -10.61
CA LYS A 203 28.90 20.47 -11.50
C LYS A 203 29.24 19.00 -11.67
N ARG A 204 30.25 18.47 -10.96
CA ARG A 204 30.48 17.02 -10.86
C ARG A 204 29.20 16.27 -10.49
N LEU A 205 28.44 16.79 -9.52
CA LEU A 205 27.14 16.25 -9.12
C LEU A 205 26.06 17.34 -9.13
N GLN A 206 24.96 17.10 -9.84
CA GLN A 206 23.76 17.91 -9.77
C GLN A 206 22.58 17.02 -9.39
N THR A 207 21.85 17.35 -8.33
CA THR A 207 20.81 16.47 -7.78
C THR A 207 19.47 17.17 -7.66
N GLN A 208 18.41 16.47 -8.09
CA GLN A 208 17.03 16.75 -7.75
C GLN A 208 16.53 15.64 -6.83
N THR A 209 16.21 15.98 -5.59
CA THR A 209 15.71 15.01 -4.61
C THR A 209 14.31 14.47 -4.99
N LEU A 210 13.95 13.33 -4.40
CA LEU A 210 12.68 12.63 -4.58
C LEU A 210 11.48 13.57 -4.40
N THR A 211 10.67 13.72 -5.44
CA THR A 211 9.44 14.53 -5.43
C THR A 211 8.34 13.90 -6.27
N SER A 212 7.08 14.11 -5.88
CA SER A 212 5.92 13.75 -6.70
C SER A 212 5.58 14.77 -7.78
N ASP A 213 6.19 15.96 -7.74
CA ASP A 213 5.98 17.00 -8.73
C ASP A 213 6.76 16.69 -10.02
N ALA A 214 6.03 16.26 -11.06
CA ALA A 214 6.63 15.98 -12.36
C ALA A 214 7.22 17.21 -13.03
N LYS A 215 6.66 18.41 -12.82
CA LYS A 215 7.15 19.62 -13.48
C LYS A 215 8.53 19.98 -12.96
N VAL A 216 8.77 19.82 -11.65
CA VAL A 216 10.08 20.02 -11.04
C VAL A 216 11.10 19.06 -11.66
N VAL A 217 10.76 17.78 -11.76
CA VAL A 217 11.63 16.75 -12.36
C VAL A 217 11.88 17.03 -13.85
N GLN A 218 10.83 17.36 -14.61
CA GLN A 218 10.91 17.73 -16.03
C GLN A 218 11.83 18.92 -16.24
N ASN A 219 11.64 20.01 -15.49
CA ASN A 219 12.45 21.21 -15.61
C ASN A 219 13.92 20.93 -15.28
N PHE A 220 14.18 20.14 -14.23
CA PHE A 220 15.54 19.72 -13.88
C PHE A 220 16.19 18.95 -15.03
N ILE A 221 15.54 17.89 -15.53
CA ILE A 221 16.01 17.07 -16.66
C ILE A 221 16.24 17.94 -17.91
N SER A 222 15.31 18.82 -18.25
CA SER A 222 15.43 19.72 -19.39
C SER A 222 16.66 20.63 -19.27
N SER A 223 17.02 21.06 -18.06
CA SER A 223 18.17 21.94 -17.81
C SER A 223 19.54 21.27 -17.95
N LEU A 224 19.61 19.94 -17.84
CA LEU A 224 20.88 19.20 -17.87
C LEU A 224 21.60 19.34 -19.22
N ARG A 225 22.93 19.35 -19.22
CA ARG A 225 23.74 19.39 -20.43
C ARG A 225 24.90 18.42 -20.29
N ALA A 226 25.25 17.78 -21.40
CA ALA A 226 26.45 16.98 -21.54
C ALA A 226 27.65 17.93 -21.66
N PHE A 227 28.62 17.79 -20.78
CA PHE A 227 29.91 18.49 -20.82
C PHE A 227 30.83 17.85 -19.78
N GLY A 228 32.12 18.20 -19.82
CA GLY A 228 33.05 17.72 -18.80
C GLY A 228 33.52 16.31 -19.07
N GLY A 229 33.81 15.57 -18.00
CA GLY A 229 34.56 14.31 -18.03
C GLY A 229 36.01 14.53 -17.62
N GLY A 230 36.92 13.68 -18.07
CA GLY A 230 38.34 13.93 -17.94
C GLY A 230 39.19 12.88 -18.64
N ASP A 231 39.08 11.66 -18.17
CA ASP A 231 39.49 10.42 -18.84
C ASP A 231 38.25 9.58 -19.20
N ASP A 232 38.46 8.33 -19.61
CA ASP A 232 37.37 7.46 -20.05
C ASP A 232 36.47 6.97 -18.87
N PRO A 233 36.99 6.60 -17.69
CA PRO A 233 36.14 6.24 -16.55
C PRO A 233 35.55 7.47 -15.86
N GLU A 234 34.42 7.30 -15.18
CA GLU A 234 33.64 8.41 -14.61
C GLU A 234 33.30 8.19 -13.13
N ASP A 235 32.86 9.24 -12.41
CA ASP A 235 32.49 9.18 -10.99
C ASP A 235 31.07 8.62 -10.72
N ILE A 236 30.82 7.42 -11.25
CA ILE A 236 29.62 6.62 -10.94
C ILE A 236 29.43 6.43 -9.42
N PRO A 237 30.47 6.12 -8.60
CA PRO A 237 30.27 5.87 -7.18
C PRO A 237 29.78 7.13 -6.42
N GLY A 238 30.26 8.33 -6.80
CA GLY A 238 29.72 9.59 -6.29
C GLY A 238 28.26 9.81 -6.67
N GLY A 239 27.89 9.52 -7.93
CA GLY A 239 26.51 9.56 -8.40
C GLY A 239 25.58 8.62 -7.62
N LEU A 240 26.01 7.37 -7.39
CA LEU A 240 25.25 6.38 -6.62
C LEU A 240 25.17 6.74 -5.13
N ALA A 241 26.21 7.35 -4.55
CA ALA A 241 26.17 7.82 -3.16
C ALA A 241 25.13 8.91 -2.98
N ALA A 242 25.08 9.88 -3.90
CA ALA A 242 24.06 10.92 -3.89
C ALA A 242 22.64 10.35 -4.02
N ALA A 243 22.45 9.32 -4.86
CA ALA A 243 21.19 8.62 -4.99
C ALA A 243 20.79 7.88 -3.70
N LEU A 244 21.72 7.15 -3.09
CA LEU A 244 21.49 6.39 -1.86
C LEU A 244 21.19 7.29 -0.64
N ALA A 245 21.70 8.52 -0.63
CA ALA A 245 21.43 9.52 0.39
C ALA A 245 20.00 10.09 0.34
N MET A 246 19.25 9.87 -0.75
CA MET A 246 17.88 10.37 -0.87
C MET A 246 16.91 9.70 0.14
N PRO A 247 15.89 10.43 0.62
CA PRO A 247 15.00 9.94 1.67
C PRO A 247 13.90 9.04 1.11
N PHE A 248 14.26 7.79 0.79
CA PHE A 248 13.30 6.76 0.37
C PHE A 248 12.30 6.44 1.49
N GLN A 249 11.01 6.37 1.16
CA GLN A 249 9.88 6.11 2.07
C GLN A 249 8.94 5.02 1.55
N ALA A 250 8.94 4.74 0.25
CA ALA A 250 8.10 3.72 -0.37
C ALA A 250 8.66 2.32 -0.15
N GLU A 251 7.84 1.29 -0.25
CA GLU A 251 8.33 -0.10 -0.26
C GLU A 251 8.95 -0.46 -1.61
N ALA A 252 8.32 -0.06 -2.71
CA ALA A 252 8.88 -0.21 -4.05
C ALA A 252 9.91 0.91 -4.31
N LYS A 253 11.18 0.53 -4.44
CA LYS A 253 12.29 1.45 -4.70
C LYS A 253 13.11 0.91 -5.86
N ARG A 254 13.45 1.76 -6.83
CA ARG A 254 14.42 1.43 -7.88
C ARG A 254 15.41 2.56 -8.10
N ILE A 255 16.67 2.19 -8.34
CA ILE A 255 17.69 3.06 -8.92
C ILE A 255 17.96 2.62 -10.36
N VAL A 256 17.97 3.57 -11.29
CA VAL A 256 18.32 3.36 -12.70
C VAL A 256 19.59 4.15 -13.00
N LEU A 257 20.67 3.47 -13.34
CA LEU A 257 21.92 4.06 -13.81
C LEU A 257 21.94 4.09 -15.34
N VAL A 258 22.28 5.24 -15.94
CA VAL A 258 22.47 5.41 -17.38
C VAL A 258 23.90 5.87 -17.61
N THR A 259 24.69 5.08 -18.32
CA THR A 259 26.13 5.32 -18.50
C THR A 259 26.64 4.77 -19.84
N ASP A 260 27.65 5.43 -20.40
CA ASP A 260 28.38 4.98 -21.58
C ASP A 260 29.85 4.60 -21.29
N ALA A 261 30.29 4.90 -20.06
CA ALA A 261 31.61 4.61 -19.52
C ALA A 261 31.56 3.76 -18.23
N PRO A 262 32.65 3.03 -17.90
CA PRO A 262 32.79 2.37 -16.61
C PRO A 262 33.11 3.38 -15.49
N CYS A 263 33.02 2.93 -14.24
CA CYS A 263 33.50 3.72 -13.11
C CYS A 263 35.03 3.64 -12.99
N HIS A 264 35.64 4.63 -12.32
CA HIS A 264 37.04 4.57 -11.94
C HIS A 264 37.44 3.31 -11.18
N GLY A 265 38.72 2.95 -11.32
CA GLY A 265 39.38 1.88 -10.62
C GLY A 265 39.60 0.66 -11.51
N ARG A 266 40.87 0.33 -11.72
CA ARG A 266 41.39 -0.78 -12.55
C ARG A 266 40.70 -2.15 -12.44
N LYS A 267 39.95 -2.40 -11.36
CA LYS A 267 39.14 -3.61 -11.21
C LYS A 267 37.96 -3.63 -12.19
N PHE A 268 37.41 -2.47 -12.56
CA PHE A 268 36.14 -2.33 -13.26
C PHE A 268 36.25 -2.15 -14.77
N HIS A 269 37.45 -1.83 -15.28
CA HIS A 269 37.69 -1.62 -16.71
C HIS A 269 39.12 -2.05 -17.10
N ASP A 270 39.42 -2.02 -18.40
CA ASP A 270 40.75 -2.33 -18.96
C ASP A 270 41.45 -1.09 -19.53
N THR A 271 40.81 0.08 -19.47
CA THR A 271 41.41 1.39 -19.78
C THR A 271 42.24 1.91 -18.60
N SER A 272 42.81 3.11 -18.72
CA SER A 272 43.61 3.73 -17.66
C SER A 272 42.87 4.87 -16.98
N ASP A 273 42.91 4.90 -15.65
CA ASP A 273 42.63 6.10 -14.88
C ASP A 273 43.79 7.10 -14.99
N LYS A 274 43.48 8.39 -15.03
CA LYS A 274 44.43 9.48 -14.88
C LYS A 274 45.10 9.43 -13.50
N GLU A 275 46.43 9.56 -13.49
CA GLU A 275 47.21 9.52 -12.24
C GLU A 275 46.83 10.65 -11.27
N GLU A 276 46.37 11.80 -11.79
CA GLU A 276 45.88 12.92 -11.00
C GLU A 276 44.65 12.58 -10.15
N TYR A 277 43.87 11.55 -10.51
CA TYR A 277 42.68 11.14 -9.77
C TYR A 277 42.94 10.10 -8.69
N ARG A 278 44.20 9.71 -8.44
CA ARG A 278 44.51 8.63 -7.49
C ARG A 278 43.94 8.91 -6.10
N SER A 279 43.96 10.17 -5.65
CA SER A 279 43.45 10.59 -4.34
C SER A 279 41.93 10.53 -4.29
N GLU A 280 41.25 11.02 -5.33
CA GLU A 280 39.80 11.05 -5.46
C GLU A 280 39.23 9.63 -5.55
N ILE A 281 39.88 8.74 -6.29
CA ILE A 281 39.52 7.32 -6.39
C ILE A 281 39.64 6.64 -5.02
N GLU A 282 40.71 6.91 -4.27
CA GLU A 282 40.93 6.33 -2.93
C GLU A 282 39.90 6.84 -1.91
N GLN A 283 39.39 8.05 -2.09
CA GLN A 283 38.34 8.65 -1.26
C GLN A 283 36.91 8.33 -1.76
N SER A 284 36.78 7.81 -2.98
CA SER A 284 35.48 7.56 -3.60
C SER A 284 34.75 6.42 -2.87
N PRO A 285 33.41 6.48 -2.77
CA PRO A 285 32.63 5.39 -2.20
C PRO A 285 32.91 4.04 -2.87
N ASP A 286 33.00 2.96 -2.08
CA ASP A 286 33.13 1.61 -2.63
C ASP A 286 31.84 1.18 -3.33
N ILE A 287 31.86 1.18 -4.67
CA ILE A 287 30.70 0.78 -5.48
C ILE A 287 30.25 -0.66 -5.25
N CYS A 288 31.15 -1.57 -4.86
CA CYS A 288 30.77 -2.93 -4.48
C CYS A 288 29.98 -2.93 -3.18
N ALA A 289 30.38 -2.11 -2.21
CA ALA A 289 29.61 -1.89 -0.98
C ALA A 289 28.26 -1.22 -1.26
N GLN A 290 28.21 -0.27 -2.19
CA GLN A 290 26.96 0.37 -2.60
C GLN A 290 25.98 -0.64 -3.24
N MET A 291 26.45 -1.59 -4.05
CA MET A 291 25.58 -2.66 -4.59
C MET A 291 24.97 -3.51 -3.49
N ARG A 292 25.79 -3.92 -2.50
CA ARG A 292 25.33 -4.68 -1.33
C ARG A 292 24.37 -3.86 -0.48
N GLU A 293 24.62 -2.57 -0.30
CA GLU A 293 23.75 -1.65 0.43
C GLU A 293 22.38 -1.52 -0.26
N MET A 294 22.36 -1.27 -1.58
CA MET A 294 21.13 -1.21 -2.38
C MET A 294 20.28 -2.47 -2.20
N ALA A 295 20.89 -3.64 -2.39
CA ALA A 295 20.22 -4.93 -2.20
C ALA A 295 19.69 -5.07 -0.76
N SER A 296 20.48 -4.76 0.26
CA SER A 296 20.08 -4.87 1.67
C SER A 296 18.89 -3.96 2.04
N ARG A 297 18.87 -2.73 1.50
CA ARG A 297 17.83 -1.70 1.67
C ARG A 297 16.56 -2.01 0.86
N GLY A 298 16.59 -3.08 0.08
CA GLY A 298 15.48 -3.53 -0.73
C GLY A 298 15.25 -2.68 -1.98
N ILE A 299 16.30 -2.09 -2.55
CA ILE A 299 16.24 -1.27 -3.76
C ILE A 299 16.57 -2.16 -4.97
N ASP A 300 15.66 -2.22 -5.94
CA ASP A 300 15.94 -2.84 -7.24
C ASP A 300 16.90 -1.95 -8.04
N PHE A 301 17.76 -2.55 -8.86
CA PHE A 301 18.78 -1.81 -9.61
C PHE A 301 18.72 -2.15 -11.10
N THR A 302 18.75 -1.12 -11.93
CA THR A 302 18.86 -1.27 -13.38
C THR A 302 20.03 -0.44 -13.86
N ILE A 303 20.88 -1.04 -14.70
CA ILE A 303 21.89 -0.30 -15.45
C ILE A 303 21.54 -0.32 -16.93
N ILE A 304 21.63 0.85 -17.56
CA ILE A 304 21.44 1.06 -18.97
C ILE A 304 22.79 1.44 -19.57
N GLU A 305 23.30 0.52 -20.37
CA GLU A 305 24.60 0.55 -21.00
C GLU A 305 24.45 1.11 -22.43
N VAL A 306 24.91 2.34 -22.63
CA VAL A 306 24.93 2.97 -23.96
C VAL A 306 26.00 2.34 -24.83
N TYR A 307 27.19 2.06 -24.26
CA TYR A 307 28.27 1.32 -24.90
C TYR A 307 28.69 0.13 -24.02
N PRO A 308 27.99 -1.02 -24.13
CA PRO A 308 28.24 -2.22 -23.32
C PRO A 308 29.68 -2.73 -23.38
N THR A 309 30.37 -2.51 -24.51
CA THR A 309 31.78 -2.89 -24.66
C THR A 309 32.67 -2.23 -23.61
N ASN A 310 32.34 -1.02 -23.17
CA ASN A 310 33.10 -0.27 -22.18
C ASN A 310 32.74 -0.66 -20.74
N THR A 311 31.48 -1.04 -20.51
CA THR A 311 30.91 -1.27 -19.17
C THR A 311 30.85 -2.74 -18.75
N ALA A 312 31.03 -3.69 -19.68
CA ALA A 312 30.80 -5.12 -19.45
C ALA A 312 31.53 -5.66 -18.20
N LYS A 313 32.81 -5.34 -18.03
CA LYS A 313 33.62 -5.82 -16.90
C LYS A 313 33.07 -5.30 -15.56
N MET A 314 32.75 -4.02 -15.50
CA MET A 314 32.11 -3.39 -14.33
C MET A 314 30.78 -4.08 -14.02
N VAL A 315 29.90 -4.23 -15.02
CA VAL A 315 28.56 -4.82 -14.85
C VAL A 315 28.61 -6.23 -14.28
N VAL A 316 29.52 -7.08 -14.75
CA VAL A 316 29.69 -8.43 -14.20
C VAL A 316 30.03 -8.38 -12.71
N ILE A 317 30.89 -7.46 -12.29
CA ILE A 317 31.26 -7.29 -10.89
C ILE A 317 30.07 -6.77 -10.07
N LEU A 318 29.40 -5.72 -10.55
CA LEU A 318 28.26 -5.13 -9.85
C LEU A 318 27.11 -6.14 -9.67
N HIS A 319 26.79 -6.90 -10.72
CA HIS A 319 25.77 -7.95 -10.66
C HIS A 319 26.12 -9.03 -9.63
N LYS A 320 27.39 -9.42 -9.54
CA LYS A 320 27.86 -10.40 -8.53
C LYS A 320 27.70 -9.85 -7.11
N GLU A 321 28.12 -8.61 -6.87
CA GLU A 321 28.06 -7.97 -5.55
C GLU A 321 26.61 -7.70 -5.12
N PHE A 322 25.74 -7.31 -6.04
CA PHE A 322 24.33 -7.09 -5.74
C PHE A 322 23.63 -8.39 -5.33
N ASN A 323 23.88 -9.49 -6.05
CA ASN A 323 23.20 -10.77 -5.83
C ASN A 323 23.75 -11.60 -4.66
N CYS A 324 24.87 -11.19 -4.05
CA CYS A 324 25.44 -11.90 -2.90
C CYS A 324 24.72 -11.57 -1.58
N VAL A 325 23.82 -10.58 -1.57
CA VAL A 325 23.08 -10.11 -0.40
C VAL A 325 21.57 -10.29 -0.61
N LYS A 326 20.85 -10.64 0.47
CA LYS A 326 19.38 -10.58 0.51
C LYS A 326 18.95 -9.29 1.21
N SER A 327 17.80 -8.75 0.84
CA SER A 327 17.22 -7.63 1.58
C SER A 327 16.76 -8.05 2.98
N HIS A 328 16.59 -7.06 3.85
CA HIS A 328 16.14 -7.24 5.23
C HIS A 328 14.80 -7.98 5.37
N ASP A 329 13.92 -7.87 4.37
CA ASP A 329 12.64 -8.59 4.27
C ASP A 329 12.80 -10.06 3.81
N GLY A 330 14.03 -10.52 3.57
CA GLY A 330 14.35 -11.89 3.17
C GLY A 330 14.17 -12.19 1.68
N PHE A 331 13.65 -11.25 0.88
CA PHE A 331 13.46 -11.43 -0.56
C PHE A 331 14.71 -11.07 -1.37
N LYS A 332 14.83 -11.56 -2.60
CA LYS A 332 15.86 -11.09 -3.53
C LYS A 332 15.37 -9.84 -4.26
N ARG A 333 16.26 -8.90 -4.52
CA ARG A 333 16.02 -7.74 -5.39
C ARG A 333 16.46 -8.02 -6.81
N GLU A 334 15.89 -7.28 -7.75
CA GLU A 334 16.19 -7.42 -9.17
C GLU A 334 17.41 -6.57 -9.54
N PHE A 335 18.37 -7.18 -10.25
CA PHE A 335 19.40 -6.47 -10.99
C PHE A 335 19.14 -6.68 -12.48
N GLN A 336 19.00 -5.62 -13.25
CA GLN A 336 18.78 -5.68 -14.69
C GLN A 336 19.87 -4.90 -15.44
N SER A 337 20.46 -5.52 -16.46
CA SER A 337 21.35 -4.85 -17.43
C SER A 337 20.62 -4.69 -18.75
N VAL A 338 20.68 -3.49 -19.33
CA VAL A 338 20.01 -3.16 -20.59
C VAL A 338 21.01 -2.50 -21.51
N SER A 339 21.31 -3.13 -22.64
CA SER A 339 22.20 -2.58 -23.67
C SER A 339 21.39 -1.84 -24.74
N LEU A 340 21.94 -0.73 -25.23
CA LEU A 340 21.40 0.08 -26.33
C LEU A 340 22.14 -0.13 -27.66
N ASP A 341 22.88 -1.23 -27.81
CA ASP A 341 23.49 -1.56 -29.11
C ASP A 341 22.40 -2.09 -30.05
N ASN A 342 21.84 -1.21 -30.90
CA ASN A 342 21.40 -1.41 -32.30
C ASN A 342 20.31 -0.38 -32.66
N ALA A 343 20.66 0.58 -33.52
CA ALA A 343 19.83 1.71 -33.96
C ALA A 343 18.35 1.38 -34.29
N ASP A 344 17.51 1.35 -33.24
CA ASP A 344 16.12 1.85 -33.16
C ASP A 344 15.69 1.92 -31.67
N ASP A 345 16.53 2.54 -30.84
CA ASP A 345 16.67 2.24 -29.41
C ASP A 345 15.78 3.04 -28.44
N ALA A 346 15.14 4.14 -28.88
CA ALA A 346 14.31 4.93 -27.97
C ALA A 346 13.06 4.15 -27.50
N ALA A 347 12.43 3.40 -28.40
CA ALA A 347 11.26 2.57 -28.08
C ALA A 347 11.63 1.35 -27.23
N ARG A 348 12.81 0.75 -27.47
CA ARG A 348 13.33 -0.37 -26.69
C ARG A 348 13.72 0.07 -25.28
N PHE A 349 14.39 1.21 -25.15
CA PHE A 349 14.70 1.84 -23.86
C PHE A 349 13.41 2.14 -23.08
N GLU A 350 12.45 2.82 -23.70
CA GLU A 350 11.18 3.18 -23.05
C GLU A 350 10.42 1.93 -22.58
N SER A 351 10.32 0.92 -23.45
CA SER A 351 9.65 -0.35 -23.12
C SER A 351 10.34 -1.09 -21.97
N VAL A 352 11.67 -1.19 -21.99
CA VAL A 352 12.41 -1.92 -20.97
C VAL A 352 12.34 -1.21 -19.62
N VAL A 353 12.51 0.11 -19.58
CA VAL A 353 12.47 0.84 -18.31
C VAL A 353 11.04 0.95 -17.77
N SER A 354 10.03 1.09 -18.64
CA SER A 354 8.62 1.03 -18.23
C SER A 354 8.27 -0.36 -17.67
N SER A 355 8.70 -1.43 -18.33
CA SER A 355 8.52 -2.80 -17.86
C SER A 355 9.21 -3.04 -16.53
N SER A 356 10.44 -2.53 -16.37
CA SER A 356 11.19 -2.60 -15.12
C SER A 356 10.38 -1.94 -13.99
N ALA A 357 9.98 -0.68 -14.16
CA ALA A 357 9.21 0.08 -13.17
C ALA A 357 7.89 -0.61 -12.78
N SER A 358 7.14 -1.12 -13.76
CA SER A 358 5.91 -1.88 -13.54
C SER A 358 6.15 -3.24 -12.86
N SER A 359 7.28 -3.90 -13.14
CA SER A 359 7.72 -5.09 -12.42
C SER A 359 7.98 -4.79 -10.94
N SER A 360 8.70 -3.72 -10.59
CA SER A 360 8.92 -3.38 -9.17
C SER A 360 7.63 -3.16 -8.40
N ILE A 361 6.63 -2.49 -8.99
CA ILE A 361 5.34 -2.28 -8.34
C ILE A 361 4.57 -3.61 -8.20
N SER A 362 4.62 -4.46 -9.22
CA SER A 362 3.93 -5.76 -9.21
C SER A 362 4.56 -6.74 -8.22
N THR A 363 5.89 -6.84 -8.21
CA THR A 363 6.64 -7.68 -7.28
C THR A 363 6.53 -7.15 -5.85
N CYS A 364 6.50 -5.83 -5.64
CA CYS A 364 6.23 -5.24 -4.32
C CYS A 364 4.83 -5.60 -3.81
N LYS A 365 3.80 -5.55 -4.67
CA LYS A 365 2.44 -6.00 -4.30
C LYS A 365 2.41 -7.48 -3.94
N GLN A 366 3.10 -8.33 -4.71
CA GLN A 366 3.20 -9.76 -4.41
C GLN A 366 3.92 -10.02 -3.09
N ARG A 367 5.06 -9.38 -2.82
CA ARG A 367 5.80 -9.52 -1.55
C ARG A 367 4.96 -9.09 -0.35
N SER A 368 4.24 -7.97 -0.48
CA SER A 368 3.33 -7.52 0.58
C SER A 368 2.18 -8.48 0.84
N SER A 369 1.61 -9.09 -0.21
CA SER A 369 0.58 -10.12 -0.02
C SER A 369 1.11 -11.36 0.73
N MET A 370 2.38 -11.73 0.54
CA MET A 370 3.02 -12.84 1.25
C MET A 370 3.29 -12.52 2.73
N GLU A 371 3.66 -11.27 3.07
CA GLU A 371 3.83 -10.85 4.48
C GLU A 371 2.51 -10.87 5.26
N VAL A 372 1.38 -10.51 4.63
CA VAL A 372 0.07 -10.56 5.27
C VAL A 372 -0.35 -11.99 5.59
N VAL A 373 -0.10 -12.93 4.67
CA VAL A 373 -0.42 -14.36 4.86
C VAL A 373 0.53 -15.04 5.85
N GLY A 374 1.82 -14.64 5.88
CA GLY A 374 2.81 -15.20 6.81
C GLY A 374 2.57 -14.86 8.29
N ARG A 375 1.74 -13.86 8.58
CA ARG A 375 1.44 -13.42 9.96
C ARG A 375 0.23 -14.14 10.60
N GLU A 376 -0.64 -14.77 9.81
CA GLU A 376 -1.77 -15.55 10.33
C GLU A 376 -1.37 -16.94 10.87
N TYR A 377 -0.19 -17.45 10.53
CA TYR A 377 0.27 -18.78 10.96
C TYR A 377 1.26 -18.81 12.12
N GLY A 378 1.36 -17.73 12.91
CA GLY A 378 2.40 -17.65 13.93
C GLY A 378 2.15 -16.72 15.11
N ALA A 379 1.01 -16.83 15.81
CA ALA A 379 0.94 -16.51 17.25
C ALA A 379 -0.43 -16.82 17.86
N THR A 380 -0.40 -17.42 19.06
CA THR A 380 -1.48 -17.59 20.06
C THR A 380 -2.44 -18.77 19.91
N ARG A 381 -1.98 -19.93 20.41
CA ARG A 381 -2.84 -20.89 21.11
C ARG A 381 -3.44 -20.24 22.36
N ARG A 382 -4.76 -20.08 22.43
CA ARG A 382 -5.59 -20.23 23.64
C ARG A 382 -7.07 -20.41 23.24
N PRO A 383 -7.84 -21.26 23.95
CA PRO A 383 -9.08 -21.82 23.44
C PRO A 383 -10.28 -20.93 23.73
N THR A 384 -11.07 -20.58 22.71
CA THR A 384 -12.43 -20.08 22.91
C THR A 384 -13.39 -21.25 22.99
N ALA A 385 -14.10 -21.31 24.11
CA ALA A 385 -15.10 -22.30 24.45
C ALA A 385 -16.26 -22.36 23.43
N ARG A 386 -16.82 -23.57 23.30
CA ARG A 386 -18.06 -23.92 22.61
C ARG A 386 -19.15 -22.85 22.74
N LEU A 387 -19.77 -22.53 21.61
CA LEU A 387 -21.22 -22.38 21.52
C LEU A 387 -21.70 -23.05 20.23
N SER A 388 -22.58 -24.00 20.43
CA SER A 388 -23.07 -25.00 19.49
C SER A 388 -24.29 -24.54 18.70
N HIS A 389 -24.39 -25.06 17.47
CA HIS A 389 -25.59 -25.31 16.66
C HIS A 389 -26.49 -24.13 16.27
N VAL A 390 -26.47 -23.79 14.96
CA VAL A 390 -27.64 -23.99 14.09
C VAL A 390 -27.12 -24.57 12.77
N ALA A 391 -27.73 -25.67 12.36
CA ALA A 391 -27.43 -26.45 11.16
C ALA A 391 -28.19 -25.92 9.94
N GLU A 392 -27.60 -26.15 8.77
CA GLU A 392 -28.17 -26.38 7.42
C GLU A 392 -26.93 -26.39 6.51
N GLY A 393 -26.31 -27.52 6.18
CA GLY A 393 -26.83 -28.59 5.32
C GLY A 393 -26.14 -28.42 3.96
N ASP A 394 -25.22 -29.33 3.61
CA ASP A 394 -25.03 -29.89 2.26
C ASP A 394 -23.66 -30.60 2.12
N GLU A 395 -23.78 -31.93 2.07
CA GLU A 395 -23.07 -32.93 1.24
C GLU A 395 -21.53 -33.08 1.31
N GLU A 396 -21.14 -34.25 1.85
CA GLU A 396 -19.81 -34.84 1.87
C GLU A 396 -19.44 -35.45 0.49
N GLU A 397 -18.26 -35.12 -0.03
CA GLU A 397 -17.48 -36.04 -0.88
C GLU A 397 -16.02 -36.04 -0.37
N GLU A 398 -15.63 -37.15 0.25
CA GLU A 398 -14.23 -37.52 0.51
C GLU A 398 -13.56 -37.92 -0.81
N GLU A 399 -12.43 -37.31 -1.16
CA GLU A 399 -11.43 -37.95 -2.03
C GLU A 399 -10.08 -38.06 -1.33
N ALA A 400 -9.57 -39.29 -1.36
CA ALA A 400 -8.42 -39.79 -0.64
C ALA A 400 -7.08 -39.30 -1.21
N LEU A 401 -6.13 -39.15 -0.29
CA LEU A 401 -4.72 -38.83 -0.54
C LEU A 401 -4.02 -39.96 -1.33
N GLY A 402 -3.51 -39.64 -2.52
CA GLY A 402 -2.58 -40.47 -3.27
C GLY A 402 -1.13 -40.08 -3.00
N GLU A 403 -0.37 -40.99 -2.39
CA GLU A 403 1.09 -41.01 -2.43
C GLU A 403 1.54 -41.45 -3.83
N GLU A 404 2.39 -40.68 -4.50
CA GLU A 404 3.13 -41.17 -5.67
C GLU A 404 4.65 -41.07 -5.48
N ALA A 405 5.27 -42.16 -5.94
CA ALA A 405 6.59 -42.63 -5.60
C ALA A 405 7.71 -41.99 -6.43
N VAL A 406 8.87 -41.90 -5.78
CA VAL A 406 10.15 -41.51 -6.37
C VAL A 406 10.63 -42.61 -7.33
N VAL A 407 10.69 -42.30 -8.62
CA VAL A 407 11.28 -43.17 -9.66
C VAL A 407 12.78 -42.85 -9.78
N ALA A 408 13.62 -43.84 -9.50
CA ALA A 408 15.07 -43.79 -9.73
C ALA A 408 15.42 -44.09 -11.22
N PRO A 409 16.48 -43.49 -11.78
CA PRO A 409 16.84 -43.66 -13.19
C PRO A 409 17.54 -45.02 -13.47
N PRO A 410 17.36 -45.60 -14.68
CA PRO A 410 17.92 -46.90 -15.03
C PRO A 410 19.41 -46.84 -15.39
N THR A 411 20.17 -47.79 -14.83
CA THR A 411 21.55 -48.11 -15.18
C THR A 411 21.65 -48.82 -16.54
N VAL A 412 22.46 -48.26 -17.45
CA VAL A 412 22.84 -48.89 -18.73
C VAL A 412 23.97 -49.89 -18.48
N LYS A 413 23.75 -51.16 -18.82
CA LYS A 413 24.80 -52.19 -18.88
C LYS A 413 25.51 -52.09 -20.24
N THR A 414 26.84 -51.96 -20.20
CA THR A 414 27.74 -52.20 -21.33
C THR A 414 27.75 -53.70 -21.65
N LEU A 415 27.51 -54.04 -22.91
CA LEU A 415 27.85 -55.35 -23.48
C LEU A 415 29.04 -55.14 -24.42
N ASN A 416 30.00 -56.05 -24.30
CA ASN A 416 31.27 -56.14 -25.01
C ASN A 416 31.17 -56.04 -26.53
#